data_AF-A0A224XG91-F1
#
_entry.id   AF-A0A224XG91-F1
#
_cell.length_a   1.000
_cell.length_b   1.000
_cell.length_c   1.000
_cell.angle_alpha   90.00
_cell.angle_beta   90.00
_cell.angle_gamma   90.00
#
_symmetry.space_group_name_H-M   'P 1'
#
loop_
_entity.id
_entity.type
_entity.pdbx_description
1 polymer ?
#
loop_
_entity_poly.entity_id
_entity_poly.type
_entity_poly.pdbx_seq_one_letter_code
_entity_poly.pdbx_strand_id
1 'polypeptide(L)'
;TEALRTPRHAIRRISKEELESYEGRCQIMPDSERVVWGTKWCGAGNIAQNYSELGYFENVDRCCRDHDHCENIPSGGTKYGLTNEGKYTLMRCKCEDALEKCLDSIQGIWSAVGVAGFKLVYFHIYANGCYHVKGCPGTRSLRTDKCVAEYTGASGMAKWLNGR
;
A
#
# COMPACT_ATOMS: atom_id res chain seq x y z
N THR A 1 15.90 22.11 14.61
CA THR A 1 15.41 21.02 13.75
C THR A 1 16.28 19.81 14.03
N GLU A 2 15.78 18.91 14.86
CA GLU A 2 16.54 17.79 15.38
C GLU A 2 16.49 16.65 14.36
N ALA A 3 17.53 16.53 13.56
CA ALA A 3 17.75 15.32 12.77
C ALA A 3 17.88 14.15 13.75
N LEU A 4 17.14 13.05 13.51
CA LEU A 4 17.26 11.83 14.30
C LEU A 4 18.75 11.48 14.44
N ARG A 5 19.26 11.58 15.66
CA ARG A 5 20.66 11.32 15.97
C ARG A 5 20.84 9.82 16.07
N THR A 6 20.98 9.15 14.93
CA THR A 6 21.27 7.72 14.90
C THR A 6 22.61 7.48 15.62
N PRO A 7 22.67 6.64 16.66
CA PRO A 7 23.90 6.40 17.40
C PRO A 7 25.00 5.91 16.44
N ARG A 8 26.23 6.43 16.57
CA ARG A 8 27.39 5.99 15.76
C ARG A 8 27.62 4.48 15.82
N HIS A 9 27.19 3.82 16.90
CA HIS A 9 27.29 2.37 17.09
C HIS A 9 26.18 1.56 16.40
N ALA A 10 25.13 2.21 15.89
CA ALA A 10 24.06 1.57 15.11
C ALA A 10 24.37 1.52 13.61
N ILE A 11 25.44 2.19 13.16
CA ILE A 11 25.84 2.23 11.75
C ILE A 11 27.05 1.31 11.57
N ARG A 12 26.80 0.06 11.15
CA ARG A 12 27.85 -0.87 10.73
C ARG A 12 28.10 -0.68 9.23
N ARG A 13 29.36 -0.43 8.84
CA ARG A 13 29.73 -0.52 7.42
C ARG A 13 29.68 -2.00 7.02
N ILE A 14 28.90 -2.29 6.00
CA ILE A 14 28.81 -3.62 5.40
C ILE A 14 29.55 -3.62 4.07
N SER A 15 30.03 -4.79 3.65
CA SER A 15 30.64 -4.91 2.32
C SER A 15 29.59 -4.73 1.23
N LYS A 16 30.02 -4.45 -0.01
CA LYS A 16 29.12 -4.33 -1.14
C LYS A 16 28.33 -5.64 -1.33
N GLU A 17 28.98 -6.77 -1.12
CA GLU A 17 28.39 -8.11 -1.24
C GLU A 17 27.39 -8.39 -0.11
N GLU A 18 27.66 -7.92 1.12
CA GLU A 18 26.67 -7.97 2.20
C GLU A 18 25.46 -7.09 1.87
N LEU A 19 25.66 -5.88 1.35
CA LEU A 19 24.57 -5.00 0.93
C LEU A 19 23.73 -5.64 -0.18
N GLU A 20 24.38 -6.16 -1.22
CA GLU A 20 23.73 -6.90 -2.32
C GLU A 20 23.01 -8.16 -1.81
N SER A 21 23.53 -8.82 -0.76
CA SER A 21 22.84 -9.94 -0.09
C SER A 21 21.64 -9.49 0.76
N TYR A 22 21.68 -8.31 1.39
CA TYR A 22 20.53 -7.72 2.09
C TYR A 22 19.47 -7.25 1.09
N GLU A 23 19.86 -6.59 0.01
CA GLU A 23 18.97 -6.17 -1.09
C GLU A 23 18.35 -7.39 -1.78
N GLY A 24 19.16 -8.42 -2.08
CA GLY A 24 18.69 -9.70 -2.62
C GLY A 24 17.70 -10.42 -1.71
N ARG A 25 17.78 -10.22 -0.39
CA ARG A 25 16.79 -10.74 0.58
C ARG A 25 15.46 -9.97 0.56
N CYS A 26 15.46 -8.71 0.15
CA CYS A 26 14.22 -7.95 -0.11
C CYS A 26 13.63 -8.25 -1.51
N GLN A 27 14.45 -8.81 -2.42
CA GLN A 27 14.09 -9.21 -3.79
C GLN A 27 13.73 -10.69 -3.93
N ILE A 28 13.46 -11.41 -2.83
CA ILE A 28 13.15 -12.86 -2.87
C ILE A 28 11.90 -13.15 -3.73
N MET A 29 11.04 -12.16 -3.96
CA MET A 29 9.95 -12.27 -4.93
C MET A 29 10.34 -11.52 -6.21
N PRO A 30 10.40 -12.18 -7.39
CA PRO A 30 10.60 -11.49 -8.66
C PRO A 30 9.57 -10.37 -8.83
N ASP A 31 9.91 -9.32 -9.57
CA ASP A 31 9.04 -8.15 -9.79
C ASP A 31 7.63 -8.54 -10.29
N SER A 32 7.54 -9.61 -11.07
CA SER A 32 6.29 -10.20 -11.58
C SER A 32 5.43 -10.93 -10.53
N GLU A 33 5.97 -11.19 -9.35
CA GLU A 33 5.26 -11.75 -8.19
C GLU A 33 4.73 -10.64 -7.26
N ARG A 34 5.27 -9.41 -7.37
CA ARG A 34 4.88 -8.27 -6.52
C ARG A 34 3.77 -7.42 -7.12
N VAL A 35 3.70 -7.35 -8.44
CA VAL A 35 2.67 -6.59 -9.17
C VAL A 35 1.89 -7.49 -10.12
N VAL A 36 0.65 -7.11 -10.41
CA VAL A 36 -0.20 -7.80 -11.38
C VAL A 36 0.49 -7.80 -12.75
N TRP A 37 0.54 -8.96 -13.41
CA TRP A 37 1.12 -9.10 -14.74
C TRP A 37 0.55 -8.08 -15.73
N GLY A 38 1.43 -7.38 -16.44
CA GLY A 38 1.05 -6.32 -17.38
C GLY A 38 0.76 -4.97 -16.74
N THR A 39 0.96 -4.80 -15.44
CA THR A 39 0.88 -3.52 -14.70
C THR A 39 2.24 -3.19 -14.06
N LYS A 40 2.42 -1.96 -13.60
CA LYS A 40 3.62 -1.55 -12.83
C LYS A 40 3.30 -1.08 -11.43
N TRP A 41 2.07 -0.68 -11.16
CA TRP A 41 1.61 -0.07 -9.92
C TRP A 41 0.64 -0.93 -9.12
N CYS A 42 0.02 -1.96 -9.73
CA CYS A 42 -0.98 -2.77 -9.04
C CYS A 42 -0.32 -3.89 -8.24
N GLY A 43 0.07 -3.63 -6.99
CA GLY A 43 0.70 -4.66 -6.16
C GLY A 43 1.25 -4.19 -4.81
N ALA A 44 2.15 -4.98 -4.24
CA ALA A 44 2.86 -4.64 -3.01
C ALA A 44 3.99 -3.65 -3.28
N GLY A 45 3.61 -2.37 -3.40
CA GLY A 45 4.43 -1.31 -3.98
C GLY A 45 4.33 -1.32 -5.50
N ASN A 46 5.35 -0.79 -6.18
CA ASN A 46 5.37 -0.71 -7.64
C ASN A 46 6.77 -1.02 -8.18
N ILE A 47 6.81 -1.36 -9.47
CA ILE A 47 8.04 -1.64 -10.23
C ILE A 47 8.30 -0.56 -11.29
N ALA A 48 7.60 0.56 -11.19
CA ALA A 48 7.76 1.69 -12.08
C ALA A 48 9.08 2.43 -11.77
N GLN A 49 9.89 2.68 -12.79
CA GLN A 49 11.11 3.49 -12.74
C GLN A 49 10.80 4.97 -12.52
N ASN A 50 9.62 5.42 -12.92
CA ASN A 50 9.16 6.78 -12.70
C ASN A 50 7.62 6.89 -12.71
N TYR A 51 7.09 8.01 -12.22
CA TYR A 51 5.66 8.27 -12.10
C TYR A 51 4.87 8.08 -13.41
N SER A 52 5.46 8.46 -14.55
CA SER A 52 4.77 8.43 -15.85
C SER A 52 4.75 7.04 -16.48
N GLU A 53 5.55 6.11 -15.96
CA GLU A 53 5.67 4.78 -16.52
C GLU A 53 4.45 3.94 -16.18
N LEU A 54 3.79 3.39 -17.20
CA LEU A 54 2.66 2.49 -17.06
C LEU A 54 2.98 1.15 -17.74
N GLY A 55 2.29 0.10 -17.31
CA GLY A 55 2.29 -1.21 -17.93
C GLY A 55 1.34 -1.30 -19.13
N TYR A 56 1.20 -2.51 -19.66
CA TYR A 56 0.31 -2.83 -20.78
C TYR A 56 -1.15 -2.48 -20.50
N PHE A 57 -1.63 -2.75 -19.28
CA PHE A 57 -3.00 -2.41 -18.87
C PHE A 57 -3.07 -1.00 -18.28
N GLU A 58 -2.72 0.01 -19.07
CA GLU A 58 -2.52 1.38 -18.59
C GLU A 58 -3.70 1.97 -17.81
N ASN A 59 -4.94 1.65 -18.20
CA ASN A 59 -6.15 2.12 -17.53
C ASN A 59 -6.29 1.56 -16.10
N VAL A 60 -6.01 0.27 -15.93
CA VAL A 60 -5.95 -0.38 -14.60
C VAL A 60 -4.78 0.18 -13.80
N ASP A 61 -3.63 0.30 -14.45
CA ASP A 61 -2.38 0.72 -13.82
C ASP A 61 -2.44 2.17 -13.31
N ARG A 62 -3.15 3.07 -14.01
CA ARG A 62 -3.44 4.42 -13.53
C ARG A 62 -4.23 4.43 -12.23
N CYS A 63 -5.26 3.58 -12.11
CA CYS A 63 -6.04 3.47 -10.87
C CYS A 63 -5.15 3.07 -9.69
N CYS A 64 -4.27 2.08 -9.89
CA CYS A 64 -3.33 1.64 -8.86
C CYS A 64 -2.27 2.69 -8.54
N ARG A 65 -1.73 3.40 -9.55
CA ARG A 65 -0.77 4.49 -9.33
C ARG A 65 -1.36 5.59 -8.46
N ASP A 66 -2.59 6.00 -8.74
CA ASP A 66 -3.26 7.04 -7.97
C ASP A 66 -3.54 6.57 -6.53
N HIS A 67 -3.85 5.29 -6.35
CA HIS A 67 -4.00 4.65 -5.04
C HIS A 67 -2.68 4.57 -4.26
N ASP A 68 -1.57 4.19 -4.89
CA ASP A 68 -0.22 4.14 -4.31
C ASP A 68 0.23 5.51 -3.75
N HIS A 69 -0.21 6.59 -4.39
CA HIS A 69 0.07 7.97 -3.97
C HIS A 69 -0.95 8.52 -2.96
N CYS A 70 -1.97 7.74 -2.58
CA CYS A 70 -2.82 8.11 -1.47
C CYS A 70 -2.07 7.98 -0.15
N GLU A 71 -2.40 8.88 0.78
CA GLU A 71 -1.95 8.74 2.15
C GLU A 71 -2.36 7.40 2.78
N ASN A 72 -1.36 6.79 3.40
CA ASN A 72 -1.43 5.45 3.93
C ASN A 72 -0.58 5.32 5.21
N ILE A 73 -0.71 4.17 5.88
CA ILE A 73 0.12 3.77 7.00
C ILE A 73 0.88 2.51 6.58
N PRO A 74 2.21 2.58 6.35
CA PRO A 74 3.00 1.40 5.98
C PRO A 74 2.93 0.34 7.09
N SER A 75 3.22 -0.92 6.75
CA SER A 75 3.32 -2.01 7.73
C SER A 75 4.27 -1.63 8.87
N GLY A 76 3.84 -1.81 10.12
CA GLY A 76 4.55 -1.39 11.33
C GLY A 76 4.58 0.12 11.59
N GLY A 77 4.03 0.93 10.69
CA GLY A 77 3.96 2.38 10.84
C GLY A 77 2.83 2.83 11.78
N THR A 78 3.00 4.01 12.37
CA THR A 78 1.98 4.67 13.19
C THR A 78 1.67 6.05 12.62
N LYS A 79 0.39 6.33 12.36
CA LYS A 79 -0.12 7.67 12.05
C LYS A 79 -1.49 7.83 12.69
N TYR A 80 -1.85 9.06 13.07
CA TYR A 80 -3.18 9.35 13.60
C TYR A 80 -3.57 8.51 14.84
N GLY A 81 -2.60 8.21 15.70
CA GLY A 81 -2.81 7.34 16.85
C GLY A 81 -3.13 5.87 16.50
N LEU A 82 -3.03 5.49 15.23
CA LEU A 82 -3.29 4.15 14.72
C LEU A 82 -1.98 3.52 14.23
N THR A 83 -1.64 2.35 14.76
CA THR A 83 -0.51 1.53 14.30
C THR A 83 -1.02 0.45 13.36
N ASN A 84 -0.41 0.34 12.19
CA ASN A 84 -0.69 -0.75 11.26
C ASN A 84 0.13 -1.99 11.63
N GLU A 85 -0.49 -2.91 12.36
CA GLU A 85 0.12 -4.21 12.73
C GLU A 85 0.06 -5.25 11.60
N GLY A 86 -0.61 -4.92 10.49
CA GLY A 86 -0.75 -5.78 9.33
C GLY A 86 0.55 -5.89 8.51
N LYS A 87 0.66 -6.97 7.73
CA LYS A 87 1.79 -7.21 6.81
C LYS A 87 1.83 -6.27 5.61
N TYR A 88 0.67 -5.72 5.22
CA TYR A 88 0.52 -4.85 4.06
C TYR A 88 0.23 -3.42 4.48
N THR A 89 0.44 -2.47 3.56
CA THR A 89 0.10 -1.07 3.76
C THR A 89 -1.39 -0.90 4.03
N LEU A 90 -1.73 -0.10 5.04
CA LEU A 90 -3.11 0.21 5.41
C LEU A 90 -3.52 1.55 4.79
N MET A 91 -4.58 1.55 4.00
CA MET A 91 -5.02 2.69 3.20
C MET A 91 -6.21 3.42 3.82
N ARG A 92 -6.41 4.68 3.44
CA ARG A 92 -7.64 5.40 3.81
C ARG A 92 -8.83 4.82 3.08
N CYS A 93 -9.97 4.68 3.75
CA CYS A 93 -11.18 4.15 3.12
C CYS A 93 -11.62 4.97 1.90
N LYS A 94 -11.50 6.31 1.94
CA LYS A 94 -11.82 7.14 0.77
C LYS A 94 -10.95 6.84 -0.47
N CYS A 95 -9.76 6.27 -0.27
CA CYS A 95 -8.86 5.89 -1.36
C CYS A 95 -9.15 4.49 -1.86
N GLU A 96 -9.55 3.57 -0.97
CA GLU A 96 -10.13 2.29 -1.35
C GLU A 96 -11.39 2.47 -2.21
N ASP A 97 -12.32 3.34 -1.77
CA ASP A 97 -13.53 3.69 -2.53
C ASP A 97 -13.20 4.31 -3.89
N ALA A 98 -12.16 5.13 -3.97
CA ALA A 98 -11.73 5.76 -5.20
C ALA A 98 -11.09 4.75 -6.17
N LEU A 99 -10.29 3.82 -5.65
CA LEU A 99 -9.71 2.72 -6.42
C LEU A 99 -10.83 1.86 -7.02
N GLU A 100 -11.80 1.44 -6.21
CA GLU A 100 -12.92 0.62 -6.67
C GLU A 100 -13.71 1.32 -7.78
N LYS A 101 -14.07 2.60 -7.59
CA LYS A 101 -14.78 3.40 -8.60
C LYS A 101 -13.96 3.59 -9.88
N CYS A 102 -12.66 3.78 -9.75
CA CYS A 102 -11.77 3.91 -10.91
C CYS A 102 -11.78 2.62 -11.73
N LEU A 103 -11.65 1.46 -11.08
CA LEU A 103 -11.69 0.15 -11.72
C LEU A 103 -13.05 -0.13 -12.37
N ASP A 104 -14.16 0.24 -11.72
CA ASP A 104 -15.51 0.07 -12.25
C ASP A 104 -15.80 0.93 -13.49
N SER A 105 -15.05 2.03 -13.66
CA SER A 105 -15.17 2.91 -14.84
C SER A 105 -14.46 2.36 -16.09
N ILE A 106 -13.65 1.30 -15.95
CA ILE A 106 -12.87 0.73 -17.05
C ILE A 106 -13.76 -0.11 -17.97
N GLN A 107 -13.80 0.26 -19.24
CA GLN A 107 -14.56 -0.44 -20.29
C GLN A 107 -13.66 -1.34 -21.14
N GLY A 108 -14.24 -2.40 -21.73
CA GLY A 108 -13.58 -3.32 -22.66
C GLY A 108 -13.47 -4.76 -22.13
N ILE A 109 -13.77 -5.75 -22.98
CA ILE A 109 -13.88 -7.17 -22.60
C ILE A 109 -12.58 -7.71 -22.00
N TRP A 110 -11.43 -7.41 -22.64
CA TRP A 110 -10.12 -7.88 -22.19
C TRP A 110 -9.67 -7.21 -20.88
N SER A 111 -10.02 -5.94 -20.67
CA SER A 111 -9.77 -5.24 -19.41
C SER A 111 -10.70 -5.75 -18.30
N ALA A 112 -11.95 -6.12 -18.62
CA ALA A 112 -12.94 -6.55 -17.64
C ALA A 112 -12.54 -7.83 -16.89
N VAL A 113 -11.95 -8.82 -17.57
CA VAL A 113 -11.49 -10.06 -16.92
C VAL A 113 -10.33 -9.77 -15.96
N GLY A 114 -9.37 -8.96 -16.39
CA GLY A 114 -8.23 -8.55 -15.54
C GLY A 114 -8.68 -7.73 -14.33
N VAL A 115 -9.58 -6.76 -14.54
CA VAL A 115 -10.17 -5.95 -13.46
C VAL A 115 -10.95 -6.83 -12.48
N ALA A 116 -11.77 -7.76 -12.96
CA ALA A 116 -12.53 -8.66 -12.10
C ALA A 116 -11.61 -9.56 -11.25
N GLY A 117 -10.56 -10.11 -11.86
CA GLY A 117 -9.54 -10.90 -11.16
C GLY A 117 -8.82 -10.08 -10.09
N PHE A 118 -8.42 -8.85 -10.43
CA PHE A 118 -7.80 -7.93 -9.47
C PHE A 118 -8.73 -7.61 -8.30
N LYS A 119 -9.98 -7.22 -8.58
CA LYS A 119 -10.97 -6.90 -7.53
C LYS A 119 -11.18 -8.09 -6.59
N LEU A 120 -11.24 -9.31 -7.12
CA LEU A 120 -11.35 -10.53 -6.31
C LEU A 120 -10.17 -10.69 -5.35
N VAL A 121 -8.93 -10.62 -5.88
CA VAL A 121 -7.73 -10.80 -5.07
C VAL A 121 -7.60 -9.68 -4.04
N TYR A 122 -7.76 -8.43 -4.46
CA TYR A 122 -7.52 -7.26 -3.63
C TYR A 122 -8.63 -7.05 -2.58
N PHE A 123 -9.89 -6.92 -2.99
CA PHE A 123 -10.99 -6.57 -2.09
C PHE A 123 -11.63 -7.76 -1.36
N HIS A 124 -11.44 -9.00 -1.82
CA HIS A 124 -12.08 -10.17 -1.19
C HIS A 124 -11.08 -11.15 -0.53
N ILE A 125 -9.92 -11.38 -1.14
CA ILE A 125 -8.89 -12.26 -0.56
C ILE A 125 -8.03 -11.49 0.45
N TYR A 126 -7.37 -10.42 0.00
CA TYR A 126 -6.49 -9.62 0.87
C TYR A 126 -7.28 -8.79 1.87
N ALA A 127 -8.35 -8.12 1.42
CA ALA A 127 -9.41 -7.56 2.25
C ALA A 127 -8.93 -7.01 3.61
N ASN A 128 -7.83 -6.25 3.63
CA ASN A 128 -7.12 -5.91 4.86
C ASN A 128 -7.81 -4.79 5.65
N GLY A 129 -8.97 -4.32 5.19
CA GLY A 129 -9.69 -3.18 5.74
C GLY A 129 -9.06 -1.85 5.34
N CYS A 130 -9.53 -0.77 5.95
CA CYS A 130 -9.04 0.57 5.70
C CYS A 130 -9.19 1.42 6.97
N TYR A 131 -8.76 2.69 6.93
CA TYR A 131 -8.98 3.59 8.06
C TYR A 131 -9.71 4.88 7.70
N HIS A 132 -10.47 5.39 8.67
CA HIS A 132 -11.09 6.71 8.64
C HIS A 132 -10.41 7.64 9.64
N VAL A 133 -10.01 8.83 9.22
CA VAL A 133 -9.61 9.90 10.15
C VAL A 133 -10.88 10.53 10.72
N LYS A 134 -11.14 10.35 12.03
CA LYS A 134 -12.36 10.82 12.70
C LYS A 134 -12.33 12.31 13.03
N GLY A 135 -11.14 12.88 13.17
CA GLY A 135 -10.94 14.29 13.46
C GLY A 135 -9.66 14.53 14.24
N CYS A 136 -9.31 15.81 14.44
CA CYS A 136 -8.14 16.24 15.19
C CYS A 136 -8.61 17.06 16.41
N PRO A 137 -8.77 16.44 17.59
CA PRO A 137 -9.24 17.14 18.78
C PRO A 137 -8.35 18.35 19.12
N GLY A 138 -8.98 19.50 19.37
CA GLY A 138 -8.30 20.70 19.86
C GLY A 138 -7.55 21.54 18.83
N THR A 139 -7.69 21.28 17.52
CA THR A 139 -7.10 22.12 16.47
C THR A 139 -8.08 22.41 15.34
N ARG A 140 -8.11 23.66 14.86
CA ARG A 140 -8.75 24.03 13.57
C ARG A 140 -7.87 23.67 12.35
N SER A 141 -6.67 23.14 12.61
CA SER A 141 -5.63 22.81 11.62
C SER A 141 -5.33 21.30 11.66
N LEU A 142 -5.08 20.71 10.49
CA LEU A 142 -4.63 19.31 10.27
C LEU A 142 -3.20 19.09 10.79
N ARG A 143 -3.02 19.19 12.11
CA ARG A 143 -1.81 18.72 12.78
C ARG A 143 -1.96 17.21 12.97
N THR A 144 -1.29 16.45 12.10
CA THR A 144 -1.45 14.99 11.96
C THR A 144 -1.09 14.21 13.22
N ASP A 145 -0.26 14.79 14.10
CA ASP A 145 0.12 14.27 15.41
C ASP A 145 -1.04 14.22 16.42
N LYS A 146 -2.11 14.99 16.19
CA LYS A 146 -3.28 15.05 17.08
C LYS A 146 -4.52 14.39 16.52
N CYS A 147 -4.52 13.93 15.27
CA CYS A 147 -5.72 13.30 14.71
C CYS A 147 -5.83 11.85 15.15
N VAL A 148 -7.07 11.38 15.24
CA VAL A 148 -7.38 9.99 15.59
C VAL A 148 -7.98 9.30 14.37
N ALA A 149 -7.44 8.15 14.02
CA ALA A 149 -7.97 7.26 13.00
C ALA A 149 -8.62 6.02 13.62
N GLU A 150 -9.67 5.52 12.97
CA GLU A 150 -10.31 4.24 13.27
C GLU A 150 -10.06 3.28 12.13
N TYR A 151 -9.54 2.10 12.45
CA TYR A 151 -9.40 0.98 11.52
C TYR A 151 -10.71 0.20 11.43
N THR A 152 -11.15 -0.13 10.21
CA THR A 152 -12.41 -0.85 9.97
C THR A 152 -12.33 -2.34 10.28
N GLY A 153 -11.13 -2.88 10.49
CA GLY A 153 -10.92 -4.33 10.57
C GLY A 153 -10.78 -4.97 9.19
N ALA A 154 -10.06 -6.09 9.14
CA ALA A 154 -10.00 -6.93 7.96
C ALA A 154 -11.38 -7.57 7.70
N SER A 155 -11.69 -7.80 6.44
CA SER A 155 -12.91 -8.46 5.97
C SER A 155 -12.55 -9.68 5.11
N GLY A 156 -13.55 -10.34 4.52
CA GLY A 156 -13.32 -11.47 3.61
C GLY A 156 -12.48 -12.60 4.21
N MET A 157 -11.57 -13.15 3.40
CA MET A 157 -10.69 -14.24 3.83
C MET A 157 -9.63 -13.79 4.84
N ALA A 158 -9.14 -12.55 4.75
CA ALA A 158 -8.16 -12.03 5.69
C ALA A 158 -8.69 -11.97 7.14
N LYS A 159 -9.97 -11.65 7.33
CA LYS A 159 -10.63 -11.78 8.64
C LYS A 159 -10.56 -13.20 9.19
N TRP A 160 -10.74 -14.20 8.34
CA TRP A 160 -10.71 -15.62 8.71
C TRP A 160 -9.29 -16.10 9.04
N LEU A 161 -8.29 -15.63 8.31
CA LEU A 161 -6.88 -16.00 8.52
C LEU A 161 -6.28 -15.33 9.76
N ASN A 162 -6.73 -14.12 10.12
CA ASN A 162 -6.27 -13.38 11.30
C ASN A 162 -7.01 -13.76 12.60
N GLY A 163 -8.08 -14.56 12.51
CA GLY A 163 -8.88 -15.01 13.65
C GLY A 163 -8.44 -16.34 14.28
N ARG A 164 -7.23 -16.82 13.98
CA ARG A 164 -6.60 -18.00 14.62
C ARG A 164 -5.41 -17.58 15.46
#